data_AF-A0A183FJJ3-F1
#
_entry.id   AF-A0A183FJJ3-F1
#
_cell.length_a   1.000
_cell.length_b   1.000
_cell.length_c   1.000
_cell.angle_alpha   90.00
_cell.angle_beta   90.00
_cell.angle_gamma   90.00
#
_symmetry.space_group_name_H-M   'P 1'
#
loop_
_entity.id
_entity.type
_entity.pdbx_description
1 polymer ?
#
loop_
_entity_poly.entity_id
_entity_poly.type
_entity_poly.pdbx_seq_one_letter_code
_entity_poly.pdbx_strand_id
1 'polypeptide(L)'
;MPYLLISTQIRLEIGPTFVGDSESDQALMERLQAKPSRQLGNEFVEYMTSLTPRQVLNILEKEGWKVVQTATLVKLAAGGFLVGSTALYLAQKSVQRKVRRLPHYVESLEIVAHHDRAKVILLLFAFLVTKVAD
;
A
#
# COMPACT_ATOMS: atom_id res chain seq x y z
N MET A 1 2.52 25.26 -15.08
CA MET A 1 2.49 24.10 -14.16
C MET A 1 1.97 22.89 -14.95
N PRO A 2 2.79 21.87 -15.26
CA PRO A 2 2.38 20.76 -16.15
C PRO A 2 1.67 19.60 -15.45
N TYR A 3 1.78 19.49 -14.12
CA TYR A 3 1.15 18.45 -13.31
C TYR A 3 0.35 19.09 -12.18
N LEU A 4 -0.73 18.43 -11.77
CA LEU A 4 -1.60 18.87 -10.69
C LEU A 4 -1.92 17.67 -9.79
N LEU A 5 -1.79 17.88 -8.48
CA LEU A 5 -2.20 16.91 -7.48
C LEU A 5 -3.46 17.45 -6.80
N ILE A 6 -4.55 16.69 -6.91
CA ILE A 6 -5.78 16.96 -6.17
C ILE A 6 -5.99 15.88 -5.13
N SER A 7 -6.47 16.27 -3.95
CA SER A 7 -6.81 15.33 -2.89
C SER A 7 -8.13 15.70 -2.24
N THR A 8 -8.79 14.72 -1.66
CA THR A 8 -10.07 14.88 -0.98
C THR A 8 -10.12 13.93 0.20
N GLN A 9 -10.87 14.31 1.23
CA GLN A 9 -10.99 13.52 2.44
C GLN A 9 -12.16 12.54 2.29
N ILE A 10 -11.96 11.30 2.77
CA ILE A 10 -12.93 10.21 3.08
C ILE A 10 -14.11 9.99 2.10
N ARG A 11 -14.96 10.98 1.83
CA ARG A 11 -16.15 10.88 0.97
C ARG A 11 -15.98 11.68 -0.32
N LEU A 12 -16.14 11.00 -1.46
CA LEU A 12 -16.04 11.63 -2.78
C LEU A 12 -17.26 12.48 -3.16
N GLU A 13 -18.36 12.36 -2.42
CA GLU A 13 -19.64 13.01 -2.74
C GLU A 13 -19.76 14.43 -2.20
N ILE A 14 -18.90 14.81 -1.25
CA ILE A 14 -18.98 16.09 -0.53
C ILE A 14 -17.56 16.69 -0.47
N GLY A 15 -17.45 17.99 -0.70
CA GLY A 15 -16.21 18.72 -0.48
C GLY A 15 -15.82 18.78 1.02
N PRO A 16 -14.59 19.19 1.35
CA PRO A 16 -13.69 19.97 0.51
C PRO A 16 -12.72 19.13 -0.34
N THR A 17 -12.27 19.73 -1.44
CA THR A 17 -11.20 19.21 -2.30
C THR A 17 -9.99 20.14 -2.23
N PHE A 18 -8.82 19.58 -1.95
CA PHE A 18 -7.53 20.29 -2.01
C PHE A 18 -7.00 20.21 -3.43
N VAL A 19 -6.64 21.35 -3.99
CA VAL A 19 -6.36 21.49 -5.43
C VAL A 19 -4.99 22.09 -5.74
N GLY A 20 -4.23 22.51 -4.73
CA GLY A 20 -2.90 23.08 -4.96
C GLY A 20 -2.21 23.56 -3.69
N ASP A 21 -1.01 24.08 -3.90
CA ASP A 21 -0.09 24.64 -2.92
C ASP A 21 0.23 26.12 -3.23
N SER A 22 1.14 26.73 -2.47
CA SER A 22 1.52 28.13 -2.65
C SER A 22 2.15 28.48 -4.01
N GLU A 23 2.69 27.51 -4.74
CA GLU A 23 3.32 27.72 -6.05
C GLU A 23 2.35 27.45 -7.21
N SER A 24 1.12 27.08 -6.90
CA SER A 24 0.10 26.79 -7.89
C SER A 24 -0.36 28.03 -8.66
N ASP A 25 -0.72 27.84 -9.93
CA ASP A 25 -1.18 28.93 -10.81
C ASP A 25 -2.46 29.58 -10.25
N GLN A 26 -2.37 30.86 -9.88
CA GLN A 26 -3.47 31.62 -9.29
C GLN A 26 -4.69 31.71 -10.21
N ALA A 27 -4.47 31.83 -11.53
CA ALA A 27 -5.56 31.92 -12.49
C ALA A 27 -6.35 30.60 -12.57
N LEU A 28 -5.67 29.46 -12.40
CA LEU A 28 -6.32 28.15 -12.32
C LEU A 28 -7.05 27.98 -10.98
N MET A 29 -6.44 28.39 -9.87
CA MET A 29 -7.05 28.30 -8.53
C MET A 29 -8.34 29.13 -8.43
N GLU A 30 -8.36 30.31 -9.07
CA GLU A 30 -9.56 31.15 -9.14
C GLU A 30 -10.70 30.48 -9.90
N ARG A 31 -10.43 29.84 -11.05
CA ARG A 31 -11.43 29.08 -11.81
C ARG A 31 -11.99 27.89 -11.03
N LEU A 32 -11.15 27.25 -10.21
CA LEU A 32 -11.55 26.17 -9.31
C LEU A 32 -12.27 26.67 -8.04
N GLN A 33 -12.47 27.99 -7.91
CA GLN A 33 -13.08 28.64 -6.75
C GLN A 33 -12.35 28.28 -5.45
N ALA A 34 -11.05 28.07 -5.54
CA ALA A 34 -10.23 27.64 -4.43
C ALA A 34 -9.79 28.83 -3.58
N LYS A 35 -9.83 28.66 -2.26
CA LYS A 35 -9.37 29.65 -1.29
C LYS A 35 -8.08 29.15 -0.63
N PRO A 36 -7.10 30.02 -0.41
CA PRO A 36 -5.93 29.66 0.37
C PRO A 36 -6.38 29.36 1.81
N SER A 37 -6.01 28.19 2.29
CA SER A 37 -6.26 27.70 3.64
C SER A 37 -4.94 27.29 4.26
N ARG A 38 -4.76 27.64 5.52
CA ARG A 38 -3.61 27.19 6.32
C ARG A 38 -4.15 26.42 7.50
N GLN A 39 -3.94 25.11 7.49
CA GLN A 39 -4.32 24.28 8.63
C GLN A 39 -3.42 24.61 9.83
N LEU A 40 -3.99 24.55 11.03
CA LEU A 40 -3.25 24.80 12.27
C LEU A 40 -2.13 23.77 12.42
N GLY A 41 -0.89 24.24 12.58
CA GLY A 41 0.29 23.39 12.69
C GLY A 41 1.07 23.22 11.39
N ASN A 42 0.56 23.68 10.24
CA ASN A 42 1.27 23.65 8.97
C ASN A 42 1.98 24.98 8.70
N GLU A 43 3.19 24.92 8.14
CA GLU A 43 3.93 26.09 7.67
C GLU A 43 3.54 26.51 6.25
N PHE A 44 2.87 25.62 5.52
CA PHE A 44 2.49 25.80 4.13
C PHE A 44 1.02 26.18 3.96
N VAL A 45 0.72 26.83 2.84
CA VAL A 45 -0.63 27.23 2.43
C VAL A 45 -1.11 26.27 1.35
N GLU A 46 -2.32 25.77 1.51
CA GLU A 46 -2.98 24.87 0.55
C GLU A 46 -4.22 25.54 -0.02
N TYR A 47 -4.48 25.33 -1.30
CA TYR A 47 -5.71 25.78 -1.93
C TYR A 47 -6.81 24.76 -1.75
N MET A 48 -7.91 25.19 -1.13
CA MET A 48 -9.07 24.37 -0.83
C MET A 48 -10.32 24.92 -1.52
N THR A 49 -11.07 24.06 -2.20
CA THR A 49 -12.37 24.39 -2.79
C THR A 49 -13.49 23.61 -2.10
N SER A 50 -14.68 24.20 -2.04
CA SER A 50 -15.89 23.53 -1.53
C SER A 50 -16.50 22.55 -2.54
N LEU A 51 -16.03 22.59 -3.79
CA LEU A 51 -16.50 21.72 -4.86
C LEU A 51 -16.15 20.25 -4.58
N THR A 52 -17.01 19.36 -5.06
CA THR A 52 -16.75 17.92 -5.03
C THR A 52 -15.60 17.57 -5.97
N PRO A 53 -14.83 16.50 -5.69
CA PRO A 53 -13.73 16.05 -6.55
C PRO A 53 -14.16 15.85 -8.00
N ARG A 54 -15.38 15.35 -8.22
CA ARG A 54 -15.95 15.17 -9.56
C ARG A 54 -16.18 16.49 -10.29
N GLN A 55 -16.69 17.52 -9.60
CA GLN A 55 -16.86 18.85 -10.19
C GLN A 55 -15.52 19.48 -10.54
N VAL A 56 -14.52 19.35 -9.65
CA VAL A 56 -13.15 19.81 -9.89
C VAL A 56 -12.56 19.14 -11.13
N LEU A 57 -12.68 17.81 -11.23
CA LEU A 57 -12.20 17.07 -12.40
C LEU A 57 -12.89 17.50 -13.71
N ASN A 58 -14.19 17.77 -13.68
CA ASN A 58 -14.91 18.25 -14.87
C ASN A 58 -14.45 19.66 -15.31
N ILE A 59 -14.08 20.53 -14.36
CA ILE A 59 -13.53 21.85 -14.69
C ILE A 59 -12.12 21.70 -15.28
N LEU A 60 -11.29 20.85 -14.68
CA LEU A 60 -9.95 20.56 -15.17
C LEU A 60 -9.96 19.96 -16.58
N GLU A 61 -10.90 19.06 -16.88
CA GLU A 61 -11.07 18.49 -18.22
C GLU A 61 -11.40 19.56 -19.27
N LYS A 62 -12.25 20.55 -18.92
CA LYS A 62 -12.56 21.69 -19.80
C LYS A 62 -11.35 22.59 -20.05
N GLU A 63 -10.45 22.71 -19.07
CA GLU A 63 -9.18 23.43 -19.19
C GLU A 63 -8.10 22.60 -19.93
N GLY A 64 -8.44 21.39 -20.40
CA GLY A 64 -7.54 20.54 -21.18
C GLY A 64 -6.67 19.59 -20.37
N TRP A 65 -6.94 19.44 -19.07
CA TRP A 65 -6.21 18.49 -18.21
C TRP A 65 -6.75 17.08 -18.36
N LYS A 66 -5.85 16.10 -18.27
CA LYS A 66 -6.20 14.68 -18.31
C LYS A 66 -5.77 13.99 -17.03
N VAL A 67 -6.64 13.13 -16.49
CA VAL A 67 -6.30 12.29 -15.34
C VAL A 67 -5.27 11.24 -15.77
N VAL A 68 -4.07 11.33 -15.20
CA VAL A 68 -2.99 10.36 -15.45
C VAL A 68 -3.15 9.14 -14.56
N GLN A 69 -3.39 9.35 -13.26
CA GLN A 69 -3.42 8.26 -12.28
C GLN A 69 -4.34 8.59 -11.10
N THR A 70 -5.07 7.59 -10.62
CA THR A 70 -5.81 7.64 -9.36
C THR A 70 -5.17 6.71 -8.34
N ALA A 71 -4.56 7.29 -7.31
CA ALA A 71 -3.98 6.56 -6.19
C ALA A 71 -4.90 6.69 -4.98
N THR A 72 -5.30 5.55 -4.41
CA THR A 72 -5.90 5.50 -3.08
C THR A 72 -4.83 5.06 -2.09
N LEU A 73 -4.97 5.45 -0.82
CA LEU A 73 -4.11 4.95 0.26
C LEU A 73 -4.03 3.42 0.27
N VAL A 74 -5.13 2.74 -0.06
CA VAL A 74 -5.18 1.28 -0.19
C VAL A 74 -4.26 0.77 -1.30
N LYS A 75 -4.18 1.42 -2.47
CA LYS A 75 -3.28 0.99 -3.55
C LYS A 75 -1.80 1.16 -3.15
N LEU A 76 -1.46 2.24 -2.46
CA LEU A 76 -0.10 2.49 -1.99
C LEU A 76 0.29 1.52 -0.87
N ALA A 77 -0.58 1.35 0.13
CA ALA A 77 -0.37 0.43 1.25
C ALA A 77 -0.35 -1.04 0.80
N ALA A 78 -1.25 -1.46 -0.09
CA ALA A 78 -1.28 -2.82 -0.62
C ALA A 78 -0.04 -3.14 -1.46
N GLY A 79 0.45 -2.18 -2.26
CA GLY A 79 1.70 -2.34 -3.01
C GLY A 79 2.91 -2.54 -2.08
N GLY A 80 3.06 -1.68 -1.07
CA GLY A 80 4.12 -1.80 -0.08
C GLY A 80 4.03 -3.10 0.74
N PHE A 81 2.81 -3.50 1.13
CA PHE A 81 2.56 -4.72 1.88
C PHE A 81 2.86 -5.99 1.07
N LEU A 82 2.46 -6.03 -0.22
CA LEU A 82 2.76 -7.16 -1.11
C LEU A 82 4.26 -7.34 -1.33
N VAL A 83 4.98 -6.23 -1.57
CA VAL A 83 6.44 -6.28 -1.74
C VAL A 83 7.13 -6.68 -0.44
N GLY A 84 6.72 -6.10 0.70
CA GLY A 84 7.29 -6.40 2.01
C GLY A 84 7.07 -7.85 2.45
N SER A 85 5.83 -8.36 2.34
CA SER A 85 5.49 -9.74 2.70
C SER A 85 6.20 -10.76 1.79
N THR A 86 6.30 -10.47 0.49
CA THR A 86 7.04 -11.33 -0.44
C THR A 86 8.54 -11.36 -0.11
N ALA A 87 9.15 -10.21 0.21
CA ALA A 87 10.55 -10.14 0.59
C ALA A 87 10.83 -10.92 1.89
N LEU A 88 9.99 -10.76 2.92
CA LEU A 88 10.05 -11.52 4.17
C LEU A 88 9.93 -13.03 3.92
N TYR A 89 8.96 -13.45 3.10
CA TYR A 89 8.77 -14.84 2.73
C TYR A 89 10.02 -15.43 2.06
N LEU A 90 10.60 -14.71 1.09
CA LEU A 90 11.79 -15.16 0.38
C LEU A 90 13.02 -15.24 1.29
N ALA A 91 13.19 -14.28 2.20
CA ALA A 91 14.26 -14.29 3.20
C ALA A 91 14.13 -15.52 4.11
N GLN A 92 12.93 -15.77 4.65
CA GLN A 92 12.65 -16.97 5.45
C GLN A 92 12.93 -18.25 4.66
N LYS A 93 12.48 -18.32 3.40
CA LYS A 93 12.68 -19.51 2.55
C LYS A 93 14.15 -19.74 2.24
N SER A 94 14.94 -18.69 2.05
CA SER A 94 16.38 -18.78 1.84
C SER A 94 17.09 -19.39 3.05
N VAL A 95 16.75 -18.91 4.26
CA VAL A 95 17.28 -19.48 5.51
C VAL A 95 16.87 -20.94 5.67
N GLN A 96 15.60 -21.27 5.44
CA GLN A 96 15.13 -22.66 5.52
C GLN A 96 15.90 -23.59 4.56
N ARG A 97 16.17 -23.14 3.32
CA ARG A 97 16.99 -23.92 2.37
C ARG A 97 18.42 -24.11 2.86
N LYS A 98 19.03 -23.09 3.46
CA LYS A 98 20.39 -23.19 4.02
C LYS A 98 20.44 -24.16 5.19
N VAL A 99 19.51 -24.07 6.14
CA VAL A 99 19.42 -24.98 7.29
C VAL A 99 19.22 -26.42 6.85
N ARG A 100 18.35 -26.66 5.86
CA ARG A 100 18.09 -28.01 5.33
C ARG A 100 19.27 -28.65 4.60
N ARG A 101 20.28 -27.86 4.21
CA ARG A 101 21.51 -28.35 3.57
C ARG A 101 22.61 -28.70 4.58
N LEU A 102 22.41 -28.40 5.87
CA LEU A 102 23.41 -28.74 6.88
C LEU A 102 23.45 -30.25 7.11
N PRO A 103 24.65 -30.85 7.22
CA PRO A 103 24.81 -32.30 7.33
C PRO A 103 24.11 -32.86 8.58
N HIS A 104 24.23 -32.19 9.72
CA HIS A 104 23.55 -32.57 10.96
C HIS A 104 22.02 -32.51 10.88
N TYR A 105 21.48 -31.65 10.02
CA TYR A 105 20.04 -31.58 9.80
C TYR A 105 19.56 -32.81 9.01
N VAL A 106 20.29 -33.19 7.96
CA VAL A 106 20.00 -34.40 7.17
C VAL A 106 20.16 -35.66 8.02
N GLU A 107 21.25 -35.76 8.76
CA GLU A 107 21.53 -36.88 9.67
C GLU A 107 20.45 -37.02 10.75
N SER A 108 19.97 -35.89 11.31
CA SER A 108 18.86 -35.94 12.27
C SER A 108 17.55 -36.45 11.65
N LEU A 109 17.27 -36.12 10.39
CA LEU A 109 16.12 -36.65 9.65
C LEU A 109 16.28 -38.15 9.36
N GLU A 110 17.49 -38.61 9.03
CA GLU A 110 17.77 -40.03 8.81
C GLU A 110 17.61 -40.85 10.09
N ILE A 111 18.10 -40.36 11.23
CA ILE A 111 17.92 -41.00 12.54
C ILE A 111 16.43 -41.14 12.88
N VAL A 112 15.66 -40.06 12.66
CA VAL A 112 14.19 -40.06 12.86
C VAL A 112 13.50 -41.03 11.89
N ALA A 113 13.97 -41.13 10.65
CA ALA A 113 13.46 -42.04 9.63
C ALA A 113 13.79 -43.52 9.88
N HIS A 114 14.68 -43.86 10.81
CA HIS A 114 14.94 -45.24 11.22
C HIS A 114 14.22 -45.64 12.51
N HIS A 115 13.54 -44.69 13.18
CA HIS A 115 12.77 -44.95 14.39
C HIS A 115 11.26 -44.94 14.11
N ASP A 116 10.60 -46.10 14.16
CA ASP A 116 9.18 -46.23 13.83
C ASP A 116 8.25 -45.42 14.76
N ARG A 117 8.62 -45.25 16.04
CA ARG A 117 7.90 -44.36 16.97
C ARG A 117 8.06 -42.88 16.60
N ALA A 118 9.23 -42.48 16.12
CA ALA A 118 9.52 -41.09 15.75
C ALA A 118 8.87 -40.70 14.42
N LYS A 119 8.77 -41.64 13.46
CA LYS A 119 7.99 -41.45 12.22
C LYS A 119 6.54 -41.12 12.50
N VAL A 120 5.90 -41.86 13.41
CA VAL A 120 4.48 -41.63 13.77
C VAL A 120 4.29 -40.25 14.40
N ILE A 121 5.20 -39.83 15.27
CA ILE A 121 5.18 -38.48 15.88
C ILE A 121 5.41 -37.40 14.82
N LEU A 122 6.37 -37.58 13.91
CA LEU A 122 6.65 -36.63 12.84
C LEU A 122 5.48 -36.51 11.85
N LEU A 123 4.85 -37.64 11.49
CA LEU A 123 3.67 -37.68 10.64
C LEU A 123 2.47 -37.03 11.32
N LEU A 124 2.25 -37.30 12.61
CA LEU A 124 1.21 -36.63 13.40
C LEU A 124 1.45 -35.12 13.49
N PHE A 125 2.70 -34.67 13.67
CA PHE A 125 3.05 -33.25 13.69
C PHE A 125 2.83 -32.59 12.33
N ALA A 126 3.22 -33.26 11.24
CA ALA A 126 2.96 -32.77 9.88
C ALA A 126 1.45 -32.64 9.61
N PHE A 127 0.65 -33.63 10.06
CA PHE A 127 -0.82 -33.61 9.93
C PHE A 127 -1.47 -32.54 10.80
N LEU A 128 -0.94 -32.29 12.01
CA LEU A 128 -1.42 -31.26 12.93
C LEU A 128 -1.17 -29.86 12.36
N VAL A 129 0.00 -29.62 11.74
CA VAL A 129 0.34 -28.33 11.12
C VAL A 129 -0.50 -28.07 9.87
N THR A 130 -0.87 -29.09 9.10
CA THR A 130 -1.78 -28.91 7.96
C THR A 130 -3.24 -28.65 8.36
N LYS A 131 -3.67 -29.08 9.56
CA LYS A 131 -5.06 -28.91 10.02
C LYS A 131 -5.35 -27.56 10.71
N VAL A 132 -4.33 -26.71 10.88
CA VAL A 132 -4.45 -25.35 11.46
C VAL A 132 -4.58 -24.28 10.35
N ALA A 133 -4.61 -24.69 9.09
CA ALA A 133 -4.68 -23.80 7.92
C ALA A 133 -6.09 -23.68 7.30
N ASP A 134 -7.15 -24.04 8.03
CA ASP A 134 -8.56 -23.80 7.67
C ASP A 134 -9.19 -22.74 8.59
#